data_AF-A0A2M8DS76-F1
#
_entry.id   AF-A0A2M8DS76-F1
#
_cell.length_a   1.000
_cell.length_b   1.000
_cell.length_c   1.000
_cell.angle_alpha   90.00
_cell.angle_beta   90.00
_cell.angle_gamma   90.00
#
_symmetry.space_group_name_H-M   'P 1'
#
loop_
_entity.id
_entity.type
_entity.pdbx_description
1 polymer ?
#
loop_
_entity_poly.entity_id
_entity_poly.type
_entity_poly.pdbx_seq_one_letter_code
_entity_poly.pdbx_strand_id
1 'polypeptide(L)'
;MDIITWSAVKIFVITALAFSGAGILTPLVTHFLYKYKLGKAIRSADSAPIYYEHHKQKSGTPTMGGIIIWASVLILILVIYYLALLTKFDLFID
;
A
#
# COMPACT_ATOMS: atom_id res chain seq x y z
N MET A 1 31.14 1.56 9.51
CA MET A 1 30.31 0.59 8.76
C MET A 1 30.73 0.67 7.31
N ASP A 2 30.93 -0.44 6.62
CA ASP A 2 31.23 -0.41 5.19
C ASP A 2 30.01 0.06 4.38
N ILE A 3 30.25 0.45 3.13
CA ILE A 3 29.23 1.02 2.23
C ILE A 3 28.05 0.06 2.04
N ILE A 4 28.31 -1.25 1.96
CA ILE A 4 27.27 -2.25 1.73
C ILE A 4 26.38 -2.34 2.96
N THR A 5 26.98 -2.48 4.14
CA THR A 5 26.21 -2.56 5.38
C THR A 5 25.41 -1.28 5.63
N TRP A 6 25.97 -0.10 5.34
CA TRP A 6 25.23 1.16 5.46
C TRP A 6 24.03 1.24 4.52
N SER A 7 24.22 0.83 3.27
CA SER A 7 23.14 0.78 2.26
C SER A 7 22.03 -0.19 2.66
N ALA A 8 22.40 -1.36 3.20
CA ALA A 8 21.43 -2.35 3.68
C ALA A 8 20.56 -1.78 4.80
N VAL A 9 21.16 -1.09 5.78
CA VAL A 9 20.42 -0.44 6.88
C VAL A 9 19.40 0.56 6.32
N LYS A 10 19.78 1.42 5.37
CA LYS A 10 18.86 2.39 4.73
C LYS A 10 17.67 1.68 4.07
N ILE A 11 17.93 0.63 3.30
CA ILE A 11 16.88 -0.15 2.62
C ILE A 11 15.90 -0.76 3.63
N PHE A 12 16.40 -1.37 4.70
CA PHE A 12 15.53 -1.98 5.71
C PHE A 12 14.70 -0.95 6.47
N VAL A 13 15.27 0.21 6.81
CA VAL A 13 14.53 1.29 7.46
C VAL A 13 13.40 1.80 6.57
N ILE A 14 13.67 2.10 5.29
CA ILE A 14 12.64 2.53 4.34
C ILE A 14 11.57 1.45 4.19
N THR A 15 11.97 0.19 4.06
CA THR A 15 11.05 -0.94 3.89
C THR A 15 10.11 -1.07 5.09
N ALA A 16 10.64 -0.99 6.31
CA ALA A 16 9.86 -1.06 7.53
C ALA A 16 8.87 0.12 7.66
N LEU A 17 9.31 1.34 7.31
CA LEU A 17 8.46 2.53 7.31
C LEU A 17 7.35 2.44 6.26
N ALA A 18 7.67 2.01 5.04
CA ALA A 18 6.70 1.84 3.97
C ALA A 18 5.66 0.76 4.31
N PHE A 19 6.10 -0.39 4.81
CA PHE A 19 5.21 -1.48 5.24
C PHE A 19 4.26 -1.02 6.36
N SER A 20 4.80 -0.39 7.39
CA SER A 20 4.02 0.10 8.53
C SER A 20 3.03 1.19 8.09
N GLY A 21 3.47 2.13 7.26
CA GLY A 21 2.63 3.20 6.71
C GLY A 21 1.49 2.65 5.84
N ALA A 22 1.76 1.67 4.98
CA ALA A 22 0.72 1.01 4.19
C ALA A 22 -0.29 0.26 5.08
N GLY A 23 0.19 -0.42 6.13
CA GLY A 23 -0.66 -1.09 7.11
C GLY A 23 -1.60 -0.12 7.83
N ILE A 24 -1.08 1.03 8.28
CA ILE A 24 -1.87 2.10 8.91
C ILE A 24 -2.89 2.70 7.94
N LEU A 25 -2.52 2.87 6.67
CA LEU A 25 -3.40 3.45 5.65
C LEU A 25 -4.51 2.50 5.19
N THR A 26 -4.28 1.19 5.31
CA THR A 26 -5.20 0.14 4.86
C THR A 26 -6.63 0.26 5.43
N PRO A 27 -6.87 0.37 6.76
CA PRO A 27 -8.22 0.50 7.30
C PRO A 27 -8.96 1.75 6.78
N LEU A 28 -8.25 2.87 6.60
CA LEU A 28 -8.84 4.11 6.07
C LEU A 28 -9.30 3.92 4.61
N VAL A 29 -8.42 3.39 3.76
CA VAL A 29 -8.71 3.21 2.34
C VAL A 29 -9.75 2.11 2.13
N THR A 30 -9.63 0.98 2.84
CA THR A 30 -10.62 -0.11 2.73
C THR A 30 -12.00 0.34 3.18
N HIS A 31 -12.12 1.13 4.26
CA HIS A 31 -13.39 1.73 4.66
C HIS A 31 -13.99 2.61 3.55
N PHE A 32 -13.18 3.46 2.92
CA PHE A 32 -13.60 4.27 1.78
C PHE A 32 -14.10 3.39 0.61
N LEU A 33 -13.35 2.34 0.23
CA LEU A 33 -13.72 1.46 -0.87
C LEU A 33 -15.02 0.70 -0.59
N TYR A 34 -15.23 0.24 0.64
CA TYR A 34 -16.48 -0.39 1.05
C TYR A 34 -17.65 0.61 1.03
N LYS A 35 -17.45 1.83 1.56
CA LYS A 35 -18.47 2.88 1.60
C LYS A 35 -19.02 3.21 0.21
N TYR A 36 -18.15 3.24 -0.80
CA TYR A 36 -18.53 3.53 -2.18
C TYR A 36 -18.77 2.28 -3.04
N LYS A 37 -18.84 1.08 -2.43
CA LYS A 37 -19.10 -0.20 -3.10
C LYS A 37 -18.14 -0.49 -4.27
N LEU A 38 -16.88 -0.07 -4.15
CA LEU A 38 -15.83 -0.27 -5.16
C LEU A 38 -15.23 -1.68 -5.07
N GLY A 39 -16.09 -2.69 -5.13
CA GLY A 39 -15.74 -4.10 -4.96
C GLY A 39 -15.79 -4.91 -6.25
N LYS A 40 -15.28 -6.14 -6.19
CA LYS A 40 -15.27 -7.04 -7.35
C LYS A 40 -16.69 -7.56 -7.60
N ALA A 41 -17.18 -7.34 -8.82
CA ALA A 41 -18.38 -8.00 -9.33
C ALA A 41 -18.03 -9.42 -9.83
N ILE A 42 -18.81 -10.41 -9.40
CA ILE A 42 -18.69 -11.82 -9.82
C ILE A 42 -19.75 -12.10 -10.90
N ARG A 43 -19.35 -12.82 -11.95
CA ARG A 43 -20.25 -13.27 -13.03
C ARG A 43 -21.32 -14.22 -12.49
N SER A 44 -22.52 -14.20 -13.07
CA SER A 44 -23.64 -15.04 -12.62
C SER A 44 -23.38 -16.53 -12.85
N ALA A 45 -24.06 -17.38 -12.08
CA ALA A 45 -24.03 -18.83 -12.25
C ALA A 45 -24.49 -19.27 -13.65
N ASP A 46 -25.47 -18.57 -14.24
CA ASP A 46 -26.00 -18.89 -15.58
C ASP A 46 -24.96 -18.68 -16.68
N SER A 47 -24.11 -17.67 -16.52
CA SER A 47 -23.08 -17.31 -17.51
C SER A 47 -21.77 -18.07 -17.31
N ALA A 48 -21.42 -18.40 -16.06
CA ALA A 48 -20.15 -19.03 -15.71
C ALA A 48 -20.25 -19.85 -14.41
N PRO A 49 -20.87 -21.04 -14.43
CA PRO A 49 -21.23 -21.80 -13.22
C PRO A 49 -20.00 -22.21 -12.39
N ILE A 50 -18.96 -22.75 -13.03
CA ILE A 50 -17.72 -23.15 -12.35
C ILE A 50 -16.99 -21.94 -11.75
N TYR A 51 -16.92 -20.83 -12.49
CA TYR A 51 -16.31 -19.60 -11.98
C TYR A 51 -17.05 -19.07 -10.75
N TYR A 52 -18.39 -19.02 -10.83
CA TYR A 52 -19.24 -18.54 -9.76
C TYR A 52 -19.09 -19.41 -8.49
N GLU A 53 -19.09 -20.73 -8.64
CA GLU A 53 -18.96 -21.66 -7.52
C GLU A 53 -17.68 -21.40 -6.70
N HIS A 54 -16.54 -21.18 -7.38
CA HIS A 54 -15.25 -20.94 -6.73
C HIS A 54 -15.01 -19.47 -6.32
N HIS A 55 -15.73 -18.49 -6.87
CA HIS A 55 -15.43 -17.06 -6.67
C HIS A 55 -16.55 -16.25 -6.01
N LYS A 56 -17.75 -16.82 -5.77
CA LYS A 56 -18.89 -16.12 -5.15
C LYS A 56 -18.54 -15.45 -3.82
N GLN A 57 -17.63 -16.03 -3.03
CA GLN A 57 -17.18 -15.48 -1.74
C GLN A 57 -16.36 -14.19 -1.87
N LYS A 58 -15.76 -13.92 -3.05
CA LYS A 58 -15.00 -12.70 -3.33
C LYS A 58 -15.90 -11.54 -3.79
N SER A 59 -17.22 -11.76 -3.87
CA SER A 59 -18.17 -10.72 -4.26
C SER A 59 -18.12 -9.58 -3.25
N GLY A 60 -17.98 -8.35 -3.75
CA GLY A 60 -17.90 -7.17 -2.91
C GLY A 60 -16.56 -6.98 -2.19
N THR A 61 -15.58 -7.86 -2.37
CA THR A 61 -14.20 -7.61 -1.91
C THR A 61 -13.66 -6.35 -2.59
N PRO A 62 -13.11 -5.37 -1.85
CA PRO A 62 -12.61 -4.12 -2.41
C PRO A 62 -11.63 -4.34 -3.56
N THR A 63 -11.80 -3.56 -4.61
CA THR A 63 -10.89 -3.45 -5.73
C THR A 63 -10.10 -2.15 -5.59
N MET A 64 -9.00 -2.01 -6.34
CA MET A 64 -8.11 -0.83 -6.28
C MET A 64 -7.21 -0.74 -5.03
N GLY A 65 -6.73 -1.88 -4.52
CA GLY A 65 -5.67 -1.91 -3.48
C GLY A 65 -4.40 -1.13 -3.85
N GLY A 66 -4.16 -0.88 -5.15
CA GLY A 66 -3.08 -0.02 -5.63
C GLY A 66 -3.11 1.41 -5.07
N ILE A 67 -4.28 1.93 -4.63
CA ILE A 67 -4.36 3.22 -3.93
C ILE A 67 -3.48 3.21 -2.68
N ILE A 68 -3.48 2.11 -1.92
CA ILE A 68 -2.66 1.97 -0.70
C ILE A 68 -1.17 2.05 -1.07
N ILE A 69 -0.77 1.39 -2.15
CA ILE A 69 0.63 1.37 -2.63
C ILE A 69 1.05 2.79 -3.03
N TRP A 70 0.34 3.42 -3.96
CA TRP A 70 0.72 4.75 -4.46
C TRP A 70 0.66 5.84 -3.39
N ALA A 71 -0.39 5.84 -2.56
CA ALA A 71 -0.52 6.83 -1.50
C ALA A 71 0.53 6.63 -0.40
N SER A 72 0.83 5.40 0.01
CA SER A 72 1.88 5.16 1.01
C SER A 72 3.26 5.60 0.54
N VAL A 73 3.62 5.30 -0.72
CA VAL A 73 4.90 5.75 -1.31
C VAL A 73 4.94 7.28 -1.40
N LEU A 74 3.87 7.91 -1.89
CA LEU A 74 3.80 9.37 -2.01
C LEU A 74 3.92 10.05 -0.65
N ILE A 75 3.18 9.58 0.36
CA ILE A 75 3.24 10.11 1.73
C ILE A 75 4.66 9.95 2.28
N LEU A 76 5.28 8.78 2.13
CA LEU A 76 6.62 8.53 2.65
C LEU A 76 7.67 9.44 1.99
N ILE A 77 7.60 9.63 0.67
CA ILE A 77 8.50 10.54 -0.06
C ILE A 77 8.33 11.97 0.45
N LEU A 78 7.09 12.46 0.57
CA LEU A 78 6.82 13.82 1.04
C LEU A 78 7.32 14.01 2.48
N VAL A 79 7.08 13.05 3.37
CA VAL A 79 7.55 13.10 4.75
C VAL A 79 9.07 13.17 4.81
N ILE A 80 9.79 12.29 4.09
CA ILE A 80 11.25 12.30 4.06
C ILE A 80 11.77 13.62 3.46
N TYR A 81 11.17 14.09 2.37
CA TYR A 81 11.54 15.34 1.72
C TYR A 81 11.42 16.55 2.66
N TYR A 82 10.28 16.71 3.33
CA TYR A 82 10.07 17.82 4.24
C TYR A 82 10.91 17.70 5.52
N LEU A 83 11.15 16.49 6.03
CA LEU A 83 12.09 16.28 7.13
C LEU A 83 13.51 16.71 6.74
N ALA A 84 13.99 16.31 5.55
CA ALA A 84 15.29 16.74 5.05
C ALA A 84 15.39 18.27 4.95
N LEU A 85 14.34 18.91 4.41
CA LEU A 85 14.28 20.36 4.26
C LEU A 85 14.27 21.12 5.60
N LEU A 86 13.57 20.60 6.62
CA LEU A 86 13.34 21.30 7.88
C LEU A 86 14.37 20.98 8.96
N THR A 87 14.94 19.78 8.99
CA THR A 87 15.72 19.29 10.15
C THR A 87 17.14 18.83 9.84
N LYS A 88 17.78 19.31 8.75
CA LYS A 88 19.11 18.84 8.27
C LYS A 88 19.25 17.31 8.31
N PHE A 89 18.14 16.62 8.08
CA PHE A 89 18.05 15.18 8.27
C PHE A 89 18.59 14.49 7.03
N ASP A 90 19.88 14.19 7.05
CA ASP A 90 20.60 13.56 5.94
C ASP A 90 20.57 12.02 6.04
N LEU A 91 19.38 11.43 5.84
CA LEU A 91 19.24 9.97 5.72
C LEU A 91 19.73 9.47 4.34
N PHE A 92 19.78 10.35 3.34
CA PHE A 92 20.11 10.01 1.94
C PHE A 92 21.10 10.97 1.26
N ILE A 93 21.49 12.05 1.92
CA ILE A 93 22.46 13.02 1.40
C ILE A 93 23.76 12.73 2.14
N ASP A 94 24.48 11.71 1.67
CA ASP A 94 25.88 11.47 2.05
C ASP A 94 26.80 12.17 1.03
#